data_AF-A0A935VB87-F1
#
_entry.id   AF-A0A935VB87-F1
#
_cell.length_a   1.000
_cell.length_b   1.000
_cell.length_c   1.000
_cell.angle_alpha   90.00
_cell.angle_beta   90.00
_cell.angle_gamma   90.00
#
_symmetry.space_group_name_H-M   'P 1'
#
loop_
_entity.id
_entity.type
_entity.pdbx_description
1 polymer ?
#
loop_
_entity_poly.entity_id
_entity_poly.type
_entity_poly.pdbx_seq_one_letter_code
_entity_poly.pdbx_strand_id
1 'polypeptide(L)' 'MDAVGSDQAVDVTGAGDTVIATFALGLASGLSYSEAARLANHAGGIVVMKKGTATVAPDELIGSINAIANR' A
#
# COMPACT_ATOMS: atom_id res chain seq x y z
N MET A 1 -9.73 10.11 2.22
CA MET A 1 -8.68 9.32 1.56
C MET A 1 -9.31 8.00 1.24
N ASP A 2 -9.34 7.63 -0.03
CA ASP A 2 -10.04 6.43 -0.45
C ASP A 2 -9.11 5.22 -0.28
N ALA A 3 -9.67 4.08 0.14
CA ALA A 3 -8.91 2.85 0.30
C ALA A 3 -8.49 2.32 -1.08
N VAL A 4 -7.25 1.82 -1.18
CA VAL A 4 -6.73 1.22 -2.42
C VAL A 4 -6.97 -0.29 -2.35
N GLY A 5 -7.54 -0.87 -3.40
CA GLY A 5 -7.86 -2.30 -3.48
C GLY A 5 -9.24 -2.53 -4.06
N SER A 6 -9.62 -3.81 -4.22
CA SER A 6 -11.03 -4.15 -4.51
C SER A 6 -11.79 -4.38 -3.19
N ASP A 7 -13.11 -4.41 -3.30
CA ASP A 7 -14.04 -4.70 -2.20
C ASP A 7 -13.95 -6.18 -1.74
N GLN A 8 -13.21 -7.01 -2.48
CA GLN A 8 -13.05 -8.44 -2.27
C GLN A 8 -11.58 -8.75 -1.97
N ALA A 9 -11.19 -8.56 -0.70
CA ALA A 9 -9.87 -8.95 -0.23
C ALA A 9 -9.66 -10.47 -0.37
N VAL A 10 -8.47 -10.86 -0.81
CA VAL A 10 -8.10 -12.26 -1.03
C VAL A 10 -7.55 -12.90 0.24
N ASP A 11 -6.68 -12.18 0.95
CA ASP A 11 -6.08 -12.58 2.22
C ASP A 11 -5.62 -11.32 2.97
N VAL A 12 -5.98 -11.16 4.24
CA VAL A 12 -5.62 -9.97 5.03
C VAL A 12 -4.35 -10.16 5.86
N THR A 13 -3.75 -11.36 5.83
CA THR A 13 -2.57 -11.70 6.64
C THR A 13 -1.36 -10.87 6.22
N GLY A 14 -0.77 -10.12 7.16
CA GLY A 14 0.43 -9.29 6.92
C GLY A 14 0.15 -7.92 6.24
N ALA A 15 -1.10 -7.59 5.95
CA ALA A 15 -1.46 -6.28 5.39
C ALA A 15 -1.17 -5.13 6.36
N GLY A 16 -1.50 -5.32 7.65
CA GLY A 16 -1.23 -4.33 8.69
C GLY A 16 0.27 -4.06 8.88
N ASP A 17 1.08 -5.13 8.89
CA ASP A 17 2.54 -5.00 8.98
C ASP A 17 3.11 -4.24 7.77
N THR A 18 2.58 -4.52 6.57
CA THR A 18 2.96 -3.80 5.35
C THR A 18 2.61 -2.32 5.43
N VAL A 19 1.41 -1.99 5.91
CA VAL A 19 0.97 -0.59 6.09
C VAL A 19 1.92 0.13 7.04
N ILE A 20 2.20 -0.43 8.22
CA ILE A 20 3.05 0.23 9.21
C ILE A 20 4.51 0.31 8.74
N ALA A 21 5.05 -0.74 8.14
CA ALA A 21 6.41 -0.72 7.60
C ALA A 21 6.58 0.35 6.51
N THR A 22 5.62 0.44 5.58
CA THR A 22 5.65 1.42 4.49
C THR A 22 5.46 2.85 5.02
N PHE A 23 4.57 3.04 6.00
CA PHE A 23 4.36 4.34 6.62
C PHE A 23 5.61 4.83 7.35
N ALA A 24 6.22 3.97 8.18
CA ALA A 24 7.45 4.28 8.89
C ALA A 24 8.60 4.59 7.93
N LEU A 25 8.73 3.82 6.84
CA LEU A 25 9.73 4.08 5.81
C LEU A 25 9.50 5.42 5.10
N GLY A 26 8.24 5.75 4.79
CA GLY A 26 7.90 7.05 4.19
C GLY A 26 8.31 8.20 5.09
N LEU A 27 7.95 8.15 6.37
CA LEU A 27 8.36 9.16 7.35
C LEU A 27 9.89 9.25 7.48
N ALA A 28 10.58 8.11 7.56
CA ALA A 28 12.04 8.05 7.62
C ALA A 28 12.71 8.63 6.36
N SER A 29 12.01 8.59 5.23
CA SER A 29 12.45 9.17 3.95
C SER A 29 12.08 10.65 3.78
N GLY A 30 11.47 11.28 4.80
CA GLY A 30 11.12 12.69 4.80
C GLY A 30 9.76 13.03 4.18
N LEU A 31 8.91 12.03 3.91
CA LEU A 31 7.54 12.27 3.45
C LEU A 31 6.71 12.90 4.59
N SER A 32 5.72 13.73 4.22
CA SER A 32 4.71 14.15 5.19
C SER A 32 3.85 12.96 5.64
N TYR A 33 3.18 13.10 6.79
CA TYR A 33 2.22 12.11 7.28
C TYR A 33 1.16 11.74 6.24
N SER A 34 0.68 12.70 5.45
CA SER A 34 -0.31 12.48 4.40
C SER A 34 0.26 11.66 3.24
N GLU A 35 1.46 11.98 2.78
CA GLU A 35 2.12 11.26 1.68
C GLU A 35 2.50 9.83 2.12
N ALA A 36 3.04 9.68 3.33
CA ALA A 36 3.35 8.38 3.90
C ALA A 36 2.10 7.51 4.08
N ALA A 37 0.99 8.09 4.55
CA ALA A 37 -0.29 7.38 4.70
C ALA A 37 -0.83 6.93 3.35
N ARG A 38 -0.77 7.78 2.32
CA ARG A 38 -1.15 7.41 0.95
C ARG A 38 -0.32 6.23 0.46
N LEU A 39 1.01 6.32 0.56
CA LEU A 39 1.91 5.25 0.14
C LEU A 39 1.63 3.92 0.87
N ALA A 40 1.40 3.98 2.18
CA ALA A 40 1.08 2.82 3.00
C ALA A 40 -0.25 2.17 2.61
N ASN A 41 -1.27 2.96 2.28
CA ASN A 41 -2.56 2.46 1.81
C ASN A 41 -2.44 1.76 0.45
N HIS A 42 -1.60 2.28 -0.47
CA HIS A 42 -1.31 1.57 -1.71
C HIS A 42 -0.62 0.23 -1.46
N ALA A 43 0.41 0.21 -0.60
CA ALA A 43 1.14 -1.02 -0.29
C ALA A 43 0.24 -2.06 0.40
N GLY A 44 -0.52 -1.67 1.42
CA GLY A 44 -1.48 -2.55 2.10
C GLY A 44 -2.57 -3.06 1.16
N GLY A 45 -3.10 -2.16 0.31
CA GLY A 45 -4.09 -2.47 -0.71
C GLY A 45 -3.62 -3.51 -1.72
N ILE A 46 -2.35 -3.50 -2.11
CA ILE A 46 -1.78 -4.53 -2.99
C ILE A 46 -1.64 -5.86 -2.27
N VAL A 47 -1.16 -5.85 -1.01
CA VAL A 47 -0.92 -7.08 -0.24
C VAL A 47 -2.22 -7.83 0.04
N VAL A 48 -3.32 -7.13 0.37
CA VAL A 48 -4.62 -7.79 0.62
C VAL A 48 -5.20 -8.51 -0.59
N MET A 49 -4.71 -8.17 -1.79
CA MET A 49 -5.12 -8.78 -3.06
C MET A 49 -4.31 -10.03 -3.43
N LYS A 50 -3.33 -10.41 -2.60
CA LYS A 50 -2.48 -11.58 -2.81
C LYS A 50 -2.80 -12.66 -1.79
N LYS A 51 -2.47 -13.92 -2.10
CA LYS A 51 -2.69 -15.06 -1.20
C LYS A 51 -1.45 -15.30 -0.34
N GLY A 52 -1.61 -15.40 0.98
CA GLY A 52 -0.52 -15.58 1.94
C GLY A 52 0.29 -14.30 2.22
N THR A 53 1.39 -14.43 2.97
CA THR A 53 2.33 -13.33 3.29
C THR A 53 3.15 -12.93 2.06
N ALA A 54 2.50 -12.22 1.14
CA ALA A 54 3.12 -11.72 -0.07
C ALA A 54 3.72 -10.31 0.15
N THR A 55 4.88 -10.07 -0.45
CA THR A 55 5.54 -8.75 -0.45
C THR A 55 5.01 -7.85 -1.56
N VAL A 56 5.16 -6.53 -1.38
CA VAL A 56 4.96 -5.52 -2.43
C VAL A 56 6.28 -5.24 -3.12
N ALA A 57 6.33 -5.37 -4.45
CA ALA A 57 7.46 -4.93 -5.25
C ALA A 57 7.34 -3.43 -5.58
N PRO A 58 8.47 -2.70 -5.75
CA PRO A 58 8.46 -1.28 -6.10
C PRO A 58 7.63 -0.97 -7.36
N ASP A 59 7.73 -1.80 -8.40
CA ASP A 59 6.99 -1.60 -9.65
C ASP A 59 5.46 -1.72 -9.47
N GLU A 60 5.01 -2.61 -8.59
CA GLU A 60 3.58 -2.75 -8.26
C GLU A 60 3.07 -1.52 -7.52
N LEU A 61 3.89 -0.98 -6.62
CA LEU A 61 3.56 0.22 -5.84
C LEU A 61 3.48 1.45 -6.75
N ILE A 62 4.47 1.64 -7.64
CA ILE A 62 4.47 2.72 -8.64
C ILE A 62 3.26 2.58 -9.57
N GLY A 63 2.96 1.37 -10.04
CA GLY A 63 1.78 1.09 -10.86
C GLY A 63 0.48 1.48 -10.17
N SER A 64 0.32 1.13 -8.89
CA SER A 64 -0.87 1.47 -8.09
C SER A 64 -1.04 2.98 -7.90
N ILE A 65 0.06 3.70 -7.64
CA ILE A 65 0.04 5.16 -7.50
C ILE A 65 -0.39 5.83 -8.82
N ASN A 66 0.21 5.40 -9.94
CA ASN A 66 -0.10 5.97 -11.26
C ASN A 66 -1.53 5.65 -11.73
N ALA A 67 -2.06 4.47 -11.37
CA ALA A 67 -3.41 4.07 -11.74
C ALA A 67 -4.50 4.96 -11.11
N ILE A 68 -4.25 5.50 -9.91
CA ILE A 68 -5.16 6.45 -9.26
C ILE A 68 -4.96 7.88 -9.75
N ALA A 69 -3.74 8.27 -10.12
CA ALA A 69 -3.50 9.59 -10.72
C ALA A 69 -4.23 9.78 -12.07
N ASN A 70 -4.59 8.68 -12.74
CA ASN A 70 -5.32 8.65 -14.02
C ASN A 70 -6.83 8.33 -13.88
N ARG A 71 -7.37 8.30 -12.66
CA ARG A 71 -8.82 8.20 -12.39
C ARG A 71 -9.37 9.55 -11.98
#